data_AF-A0A9D1LUR6-F1
#
_entry.id   AF-A0A9D1LUR6-F1
#
_cell.length_a   1.000
_cell.length_b   1.000
_cell.length_c   1.000
_cell.angle_alpha   90.00
_cell.angle_beta   90.00
_cell.angle_gamma   90.00
#
_symmetry.space_group_name_H-M   'P 1'
#
loop_
_entity.id
_entity.type
_entity.pdbx_description
1 polymer ?
#
loop_
_entity_poly.entity_id
_entity_poly.type
_entity_poly.pdbx_seq_one_letter_code
_entity_poly.pdbx_strand_id
1 'polypeptide(L)'
;VDAESKKELGEITSIEVTPAHELTKLADGTYTFSDYDDKFDVVITLRTKGTETAQGFYAASGKQLMVGDTLGISNEYAQTFGEVLRVEIVDE
;
A
#
# COMPACT_ATOMS: atom_id res chain seq x y z
N VAL A 1 -5.85 5.86 -10.10
CA VAL A 1 -5.89 4.83 -11.17
C VAL A 1 -4.76 3.84 -10.95
N ASP A 2 -4.86 2.66 -11.55
CA ASP A 2 -3.77 1.69 -11.61
C ASP A 2 -2.61 2.27 -12.44
N ALA A 3 -1.38 2.14 -11.96
CA ALA A 3 -0.22 2.79 -12.56
C ALA A 3 0.11 2.26 -13.96
N GLU A 4 -0.19 0.99 -14.23
CA GLU A 4 0.15 0.30 -15.48
C GLU A 4 -0.97 0.45 -16.52
N SER A 5 -2.18 0.03 -16.16
CA SER A 5 -3.33 -0.02 -17.06
C SER A 5 -4.06 1.32 -17.20
N LYS A 6 -3.78 2.29 -16.33
CA LYS A 6 -4.48 3.58 -16.21
C LYS A 6 -6.00 3.46 -15.99
N LYS A 7 -6.49 2.26 -15.64
CA LYS A 7 -7.89 2.03 -15.30
C LYS A 7 -8.18 2.46 -13.87
N GLU A 8 -9.45 2.72 -13.58
CA GLU A 8 -9.91 3.00 -12.23
C GLU A 8 -9.60 1.82 -11.31
N LEU A 9 -8.90 2.09 -10.20
CA LEU A 9 -8.48 1.07 -9.24
C LEU A 9 -9.38 1.06 -8.01
N GLY A 10 -9.98 2.21 -7.67
CA GLY A 10 -10.80 2.40 -6.50
C GLY A 10 -10.62 3.81 -5.92
N GLU A 11 -11.20 4.00 -4.74
CA GLU A 11 -11.16 5.22 -3.94
C GLU A 11 -10.29 5.01 -2.70
N ILE A 12 -9.48 6.01 -2.33
CA ILE A 12 -8.72 6.00 -1.08
C ILE A 12 -9.67 6.39 0.05
N THR A 13 -9.83 5.51 1.03
CA THR A 13 -10.74 5.72 2.17
C THR A 13 -10.02 6.00 3.49
N SER A 14 -8.75 5.63 3.59
CA SER A 14 -7.89 5.95 4.74
C SER A 14 -6.44 6.06 4.28
N ILE A 15 -5.68 6.90 4.98
CA ILE A 15 -4.24 7.04 4.84
C ILE A 15 -3.65 7.11 6.25
N GLU A 16 -2.77 6.18 6.56
CA GLU A 16 -2.00 6.14 7.80
C GLU A 16 -0.54 6.44 7.49
N VAL A 17 0.06 7.33 8.27
CA VAL A 17 1.45 7.78 8.09
C VAL A 17 2.17 7.66 9.43
N THR A 18 3.25 6.89 9.46
CA THR A 18 4.11 6.76 10.65
C THR A 18 5.55 7.15 10.29
N PRO A 19 6.32 7.75 11.22
CA PRO A 19 7.74 7.95 11.01
C PRO A 19 8.42 6.63 10.66
N ALA A 20 9.27 6.63 9.64
CA ALA A 20 10.08 5.46 9.35
C ALA A 20 11.21 5.38 10.37
N HIS A 21 11.53 4.18 10.84
CA HIS A 21 12.56 3.98 11.85
C HIS A 21 13.86 3.43 11.23
N GLU A 22 14.99 3.87 11.76
CA GLU A 22 16.31 3.33 11.47
C GLU A 22 16.93 2.66 12.68
N LEU A 23 17.72 1.61 12.43
CA LEU A 23 18.47 0.93 13.47
C LEU A 23 19.84 1.60 13.64
N THR A 24 20.02 2.36 14.71
CA THR A 24 21.24 3.11 15.00
C THR A 24 22.11 2.39 16.01
N LYS A 25 23.41 2.27 15.71
CA LYS A 25 24.40 1.70 16.62
C LYS A 25 24.96 2.78 17.55
N LEU A 26 24.89 2.54 18.85
CA LEU A 26 25.40 3.43 19.88
C LEU A 26 26.90 3.20 20.14
N ALA A 27 27.55 4.18 20.77
CA ALA A 27 28.99 4.14 21.09
C ALA A 27 29.35 3.01 22.07
N ASP A 28 28.39 2.56 22.89
CA ASP A 28 28.53 1.42 23.80
C ASP A 28 28.36 0.05 23.11
N GLY A 29 28.14 0.05 21.79
CA GLY A 29 27.97 -1.16 20.97
C GLY A 29 26.56 -1.73 20.94
N THR A 30 25.60 -1.12 21.65
CA THR A 30 24.17 -1.50 21.59
C THR A 30 23.47 -0.84 20.39
N TYR A 31 22.21 -1.23 20.14
CA TYR A 31 21.38 -0.69 19.06
C TYR A 31 20.11 -0.07 19.61
N THR A 32 19.67 1.03 19.00
CA THR A 32 18.38 1.68 19.27
C THR A 32 17.64 1.93 17.95
N PHE A 33 16.33 2.08 18.02
CA PHE A 33 15.56 2.66 16.92
C PHE A 33 15.55 4.18 17.06
N SER A 34 15.80 4.89 15.96
CA SER A 34 15.61 6.34 15.83
C SER A 34 14.75 6.63 14.62
N ASP A 35 14.03 7.75 14.62
CA ASP A 35 13.18 8.14 13.50
C ASP A 35 14.05 8.74 12.38
N TYR A 36 13.69 8.47 11.13
CA TYR A 36 14.18 9.25 10.00
C TYR A 36 13.49 10.61 10.00
N ASP A 37 14.26 11.69 9.94
CA ASP A 37 13.71 13.07 9.94
C ASP A 37 12.81 13.38 8.72
N ASP A 38 13.02 12.68 7.59
CA ASP A 38 12.37 12.96 6.31
C ASP A 38 11.76 11.74 5.62
N LYS A 39 11.61 10.62 6.33
CA LYS A 39 11.01 9.38 5.79
C LYS A 39 9.85 8.89 6.63
N PHE A 40 8.86 8.33 5.94
CA PHE A 40 7.63 7.87 6.53
C PHE A 40 7.22 6.54 5.89
N ASP A 41 6.66 5.67 6.72
CA ASP A 41 5.90 4.52 6.26
C ASP A 41 4.45 4.96 6.05
N VAL A 42 3.90 4.62 4.88
CA VAL A 42 2.54 5.03 4.49
C VAL A 42 1.72 3.80 4.16
N VAL A 43 0.58 3.65 4.83
CA VAL A 43 -0.41 2.61 4.55
C VAL A 43 -1.66 3.28 3.98
N ILE A 44 -2.10 2.81 2.80
CA ILE A 44 -3.25 3.36 2.09
C ILE A 44 -4.34 2.28 2.03
N THR A 45 -5.54 2.64 2.48
CA THR A 45 -6.71 1.76 2.35
C THR A 45 -7.51 2.15 1.12
N LEU A 46 -7.57 1.25 0.15
CA LEU A 46 -8.34 1.40 -1.07
C LEU A 46 -9.65 0.61 -0.98
N ARG A 47 -10.77 1.27 -1.26
CA ARG A 47 -12.07 0.63 -1.49
C ARG A 47 -12.32 0.55 -2.99
N THR A 48 -12.66 -0.63 -3.48
CA THR A 48 -12.94 -0.84 -4.88
C THR A 48 -14.06 -1.86 -5.09
N LYS A 49 -14.75 -1.73 -6.22
CA LYS A 49 -15.66 -2.77 -6.70
C LYS A 49 -14.82 -3.88 -7.34
N GLY A 50 -15.17 -5.12 -7.08
CA GLY A 50 -14.40 -6.26 -7.54
C GLY A 50 -15.20 -7.55 -7.61
N THR A 51 -14.52 -8.62 -8.00
CA THR A 51 -15.07 -9.98 -8.03
C THR A 51 -14.14 -10.89 -7.23
N GLU A 52 -14.74 -11.70 -6.37
CA GLU A 52 -14.06 -12.81 -5.72
C GLU A 52 -14.23 -14.08 -6.56
N THR A 53 -13.13 -14.80 -6.74
CA THR A 53 -13.11 -16.11 -7.41
C THR A 53 -12.30 -17.09 -6.58
N ALA A 54 -12.37 -18.38 -6.91
CA ALA A 54 -11.51 -19.38 -6.26
C ALA A 54 -10.00 -19.12 -6.46
N GLN A 55 -9.63 -18.31 -7.46
CA GLN A 55 -8.25 -17.95 -7.81
C GLN A 55 -7.78 -16.65 -7.12
N GLY A 56 -8.67 -15.93 -6.44
CA GLY A 56 -8.37 -14.71 -5.70
C GLY A 56 -9.34 -13.57 -5.99
N PHE A 57 -8.92 -12.36 -5.59
CA PHE A 57 -9.69 -11.13 -5.70
C PHE A 57 -9.25 -10.33 -6.92
N TYR A 58 -10.23 -9.78 -7.65
CA TYR A 58 -9.97 -8.96 -8.83
C TYR A 58 -10.70 -7.63 -8.71
N ALA A 59 -9.99 -6.52 -8.88
CA ALA A 59 -10.60 -5.20 -9.00
C ALA A 59 -11.41 -5.11 -10.31
N ALA A 60 -12.34 -4.16 -10.39
CA ALA A 60 -13.14 -3.91 -11.61
C ALA A 60 -12.28 -3.61 -12.86
N SER A 61 -11.05 -3.13 -12.67
CA SER A 61 -10.07 -2.95 -13.76
C SER A 61 -9.60 -4.27 -14.40
N GLY A 62 -9.81 -5.40 -13.73
CA GLY A 62 -9.25 -6.71 -14.03
C GLY A 62 -7.91 -6.99 -13.35
N LYS A 63 -7.36 -6.03 -12.58
CA LYS A 63 -6.12 -6.23 -11.82
C LYS A 63 -6.39 -7.19 -10.66
N GLN A 64 -5.56 -8.21 -10.54
CA GLN A 64 -5.60 -9.12 -9.40
C GLN A 64 -5.08 -8.40 -8.15
N LEU A 65 -5.80 -8.54 -7.05
CA LEU A 65 -5.44 -8.03 -5.73
C LEU A 65 -4.93 -9.21 -4.90
N MET A 66 -3.61 -9.33 -4.78
CA MET A 66 -2.96 -10.44 -4.11
C MET A 66 -2.04 -9.92 -3.01
N VAL A 67 -2.17 -10.48 -1.80
CA VAL A 67 -1.30 -10.13 -0.68
C VAL A 67 0.16 -10.50 -1.00
N GLY A 68 1.08 -9.60 -0.71
CA GLY A 68 2.49 -9.72 -1.03
C GLY A 68 2.86 -9.30 -2.46
N ASP A 69 1.88 -9.00 -3.32
CA ASP A 69 2.15 -8.44 -4.64
C ASP A 69 2.38 -6.92 -4.58
N THR A 70 3.06 -6.38 -5.58
CA THR A 70 3.27 -4.93 -5.71
C THR A 70 2.15 -4.29 -6.50
N LEU A 71 1.44 -3.35 -5.88
CA LEU A 71 0.39 -2.57 -6.50
C LEU A 71 0.88 -1.15 -6.79
N GLY A 72 0.77 -0.75 -8.07
CA GLY A 72 1.09 0.59 -8.51
C GLY A 72 -0.16 1.48 -8.49
N ILE A 73 -0.10 2.59 -7.76
CA ILE A 73 -1.16 3.59 -7.68
C ILE A 73 -0.65 4.87 -8.32
N SER A 74 -1.43 5.43 -9.23
CA SER A 74 -1.11 6.68 -9.92
C SER A 74 -2.29 7.65 -9.83
N ASN A 75 -1.97 8.91 -9.57
CA ASN A 75 -2.86 10.05 -9.74
C ASN A 75 -2.18 11.11 -10.63
N GLU A 76 -2.77 12.31 -10.74
CA GLU A 76 -2.23 13.40 -11.56
C GLU A 76 -0.89 13.94 -11.05
N TYR A 77 -0.63 13.83 -9.74
CA TYR A 77 0.51 14.47 -9.08
C TYR A 77 1.66 13.51 -8.77
N ALA A 78 1.36 12.24 -8.56
CA ALA A 78 2.29 11.24 -8.07
C ALA A 78 1.95 9.84 -8.58
N GLN A 79 2.99 9.04 -8.69
CA GLN A 79 2.90 7.61 -8.90
C GLN A 79 3.72 6.93 -7.80
N THR A 80 3.11 5.94 -7.14
CA THR A 80 3.73 5.18 -6.06
C THR A 80 3.48 3.69 -6.25
N PHE A 81 4.33 2.89 -5.63
CA PHE A 81 4.25 1.44 -5.62
C PHE A 81 4.37 0.96 -4.17
N GLY A 82 3.53 0.02 -3.78
CA GLY A 82 3.55 -0.55 -2.44
C GLY A 82 3.13 -2.01 -2.47
N GLU A 83 3.47 -2.73 -1.40
CA GLU A 83 3.04 -4.10 -1.19
C GLU A 83 1.59 -4.13 -0.72
N VAL A 84 0.80 -5.06 -1.26
CA VAL A 84 -0.55 -5.33 -0.77
C VAL A 84 -0.45 -6.11 0.54
N LEU A 85 -0.74 -5.44 1.66
CA LEU A 85 -0.65 -6.06 2.99
C LEU A 85 -1.86 -6.96 3.32
N ARG A 86 -3.06 -6.56 2.88
CA ARG A 86 -4.32 -7.26 3.18
C ARG A 86 -5.38 -6.95 2.14
N VAL A 87 -6.26 -7.92 1.87
CA VAL A 87 -7.47 -7.75 1.06
C VAL A 87 -8.65 -8.28 1.87
N GLU A 88 -9.72 -7.50 1.96
CA GLU A 88 -10.94 -7.83 2.68
C GLU A 88 -12.17 -7.49 1.85
N ILE A 89 -13.19 -8.34 1.92
CA ILE A 89 -14.53 -7.99 1.44
C ILE A 89 -15.21 -7.20 2.55
N VAL A 90 -15.69 -6.02 2.21
CA VAL A 90 -16.49 -5.18 3.10
C VAL A 90 -17.91 -5.17 2.57
N ASP A 91 -18.85 -5.67 3.36
CA ASP A 91 -20.27 -5.57 3.05
C ASP A 91 -20.72 -4.09 3.11
N GLU A 92 -21.70 -3.72 2.29
CA GLU A 92 -22.35 -2.39 2.32
C GLU A 92 -23.19 -2.18 3.58
#